data_AF-A0A3B9SW83-F1
#
_entry.id   AF-A0A3B9SW83-F1
#
_cell.length_a   1.000
_cell.length_b   1.000
_cell.length_c   1.000
_cell.angle_alpha   90.00
_cell.angle_beta   90.00
_cell.angle_gamma   90.00
#
_symmetry.space_group_name_H-M   'P 1'
#
loop_
_entity.id
_entity.type
_entity.pdbx_description
1 polymer ?
#
loop_
_entity_poly.entity_id
_entity_poly.type
_entity_poly.pdbx_seq_one_letter_code
_entity_poly.pdbx_strand_id
1 'polypeptide(L)' 'ELENNIEYARRYYNAVVRDYNIMIESVPSNIVASMFKFKQEEFFELGEPEFERMPVKVSFS' A
#
# COMPACT_ATOMS: atom_id res chain seq x y z
N GLU A 1 17.78 -8.25 12.25
CA GLU A 1 17.70 -8.90 10.91
C GLU A 1 16.29 -9.36 10.56
N LEU A 2 15.63 -10.17 11.40
CA LEU A 2 14.26 -10.61 11.15
C LEU A 2 13.27 -9.44 10.96
N GLU A 3 13.31 -8.44 11.85
CA GLU A 3 12.45 -7.26 11.77
C GLU A 3 12.71 -6.45 10.48
N ASN A 4 13.97 -6.25 10.12
CA ASN A 4 14.34 -5.60 8.86
C ASN A 4 13.81 -6.36 7.64
N ASN A 5 13.82 -7.70 7.67
CA ASN A 5 13.27 -8.52 6.59
C ASN A 5 11.74 -8.41 6.51
N ILE A 6 11.05 -8.35 7.65
CA ILE A 6 9.59 -8.13 7.71
C ILE A 6 9.22 -6.75 7.16
N GLU A 7 9.96 -5.71 7.55
CA GLU A 7 9.75 -4.35 7.05
C GLU A 7 9.99 -4.26 5.54
N TYR A 8 11.08 -4.87 5.06
CA TYR A 8 11.39 -4.93 3.63
C TYR A 8 10.29 -5.64 2.84
N ALA A 9 9.84 -6.80 3.31
CA ALA A 9 8.76 -7.57 2.67
C ALA A 9 7.46 -6.75 2.59
N ARG A 10 7.10 -6.01 3.64
CA ARG A 10 5.93 -5.12 3.64
C ARG A 10 6.06 -4.03 2.58
N ARG A 11 7.19 -3.32 2.57
CA ARG A 11 7.43 -2.23 1.62
C ARG A 11 7.39 -2.73 0.19
N TYR A 12 7.96 -3.91 -0.05
CA TYR A 12 7.95 -4.55 -1.35
C TYR A 12 6.53 -4.91 -1.80
N TYR A 13 5.74 -5.58 -0.94
CA TYR A 13 4.34 -5.89 -1.23
C TYR A 13 3.55 -4.62 -1.56
N ASN A 14 3.67 -3.57 -0.74
CA ASN A 14 2.95 -2.32 -0.96
C ASN A 14 3.40 -1.60 -2.25
N ALA A 15 4.68 -1.69 -2.63
CA ALA A 15 5.15 -1.16 -3.90
C ALA A 15 4.52 -1.89 -5.09
N VAL A 16 4.46 -3.23 -5.05
CA VAL A 16 3.84 -4.03 -6.10
C VAL A 16 2.35 -3.75 -6.21
N VAL A 17 1.62 -3.70 -5.08
CA VAL A 17 0.18 -3.37 -5.05
C VAL A 17 -0.06 -1.99 -5.64
N ARG A 18 0.76 -1.00 -5.29
CA ARG A 18 0.65 0.36 -5.82
C ARG A 18 0.80 0.36 -7.33
N ASP A 19 1.87 -0.25 -7.82
CA ASP A 19 2.19 -0.25 -9.25
C ASP A 19 1.11 -1.02 -10.05
N TYR A 20 0.60 -2.12 -9.50
CA TYR A 20 -0.54 -2.85 -10.04
C TYR A 20 -1.82 -1.99 -10.08
N ASN A 21 -2.18 -1.33 -8.98
CA ASN A 21 -3.36 -0.47 -8.91
C ASN A 21 -3.28 0.68 -9.93
N ILE A 22 -2.11 1.33 -10.05
CA ILE A 22 -1.87 2.36 -11.07
C ILE A 22 -2.04 1.79 -12.48
N MET A 23 -1.50 0.59 -12.73
CA MET A 23 -1.57 -0.05 -14.04
C MET A 23 -3.01 -0.34 -14.47
N ILE A 24 -3.83 -0.91 -13.58
CA ILE A 24 -5.23 -1.25 -13.93
C ILE A 24 -6.14 -0.02 -14.08
N GLU A 25 -5.72 1.14 -13.59
CA GLU A 25 -6.42 2.42 -13.80
C GLU A 25 -5.91 3.21 -15.02
N SER A 26 -4.67 2.94 -15.46
CA SER A 26 -4.03 3.65 -16.56
C SER A 26 -4.53 3.19 -17.93
N VAL A 27 -4.70 4.13 -18.86
CA VAL A 27 -4.99 3.84 -20.28
C VAL A 27 -3.72 3.35 -20.98
N PRO A 28 -3.75 2.28 -21.81
CA PRO A 28 -4.94 1.51 -22.23
C PRO A 28 -5.27 0.29 -21.35
N SER A 29 -4.43 -0.02 -20.36
CA SER A 29 -4.55 -1.21 -19.51
C SER A 29 -5.88 -1.32 -18.77
N ASN A 30 -6.51 -0.20 -18.42
CA ASN A 30 -7.82 -0.15 -17.78
C ASN A 30 -8.97 -0.77 -18.59
N ILE A 31 -8.87 -0.78 -19.92
CA ILE A 31 -9.84 -1.44 -20.80
C ILE A 31 -9.77 -2.95 -20.56
N VAL A 32 -8.56 -3.52 -20.63
CA VAL A 32 -8.31 -4.94 -20.35
C VAL A 32 -8.69 -5.25 -18.90
N ALA A 33 -8.35 -4.37 -17.95
CA ALA A 33 -8.72 -4.51 -16.55
C ALA A 33 -10.23 -4.68 -16.35
N SER A 34 -11.02 -3.82 -17.00
CA SER A 34 -12.48 -3.88 -16.91
C SER A 34 -13.07 -5.14 -17.57
N MET A 35 -12.54 -5.54 -18.74
CA MET A 35 -12.99 -6.73 -19.47
C MET A 35 -12.77 -8.03 -18.69
N PHE A 36 -11.62 -8.14 -18.00
CA PHE A 36 -11.24 -9.31 -17.23
C PHE A 36 -11.50 -9.19 -15.72
N LYS A 37 -12.17 -8.10 -15.29
CA LYS A 37 -12.55 -7.84 -13.89
C LYS A 37 -11.35 -7.79 -12.93
N PHE A 38 -10.21 -7.28 -13.38
CA PHE A 38 -9.11 -6.96 -12.49
C PHE A 38 -9.53 -5.79 -11.58
N LYS A 39 -9.35 -5.95 -10.27
CA LYS A 39 -9.73 -4.98 -9.23
C LYS A 39 -8.50 -4.53 -8.47
N GLN A 40 -8.59 -3.37 -7.82
CA GLN A 40 -7.53 -2.89 -6.95
C GLN A 40 -7.32 -3.84 -5.77
N GLU A 41 -6.06 -3.97 -5.38
CA GLU A 41 -5.65 -4.71 -4.19
C GLU A 41 -5.37 -3.73 -3.04
N GLU A 42 -5.54 -4.21 -1.80
CA GLU A 42 -5.29 -3.43 -0.60
C GLU A 42 -3.81 -3.48 -0.18
N PHE A 43 -3.33 -2.37 0.38
CA PHE A 43 -2.01 -2.35 0.99
C PHE A 43 -1.98 -3.20 2.25
N PHE A 44 -0.81 -3.80 2.51
CA PHE A 44 -0.55 -4.47 3.77
C PHE A 44 -0.23 -3.42 4.83
N GLU A 45 -1.12 -3.30 5.79
CA GLU A 45 -0.99 -2.50 6.99
C GLU A 45 -0.91 -3.44 8.20
N LEU A 46 -0.01 -3.17 9.14
CA LEU A 46 -0.10 -3.83 10.44
C LEU A 46 -1.35 -3.27 11.13
N GLY A 47 -2.21 -4.13 11.66
CA GLY A 47 -3.39 -3.69 12.39
C GLY A 47 -3.00 -2.75 13.52
N GLU A 48 -3.20 -1.45 13.31
CA GLU A 48 -4.05 -0.53 14.06
C GLU A 48 -3.90 0.88 13.41
N PRO A 49 -4.79 1.28 12.49
CA PRO A 49 -4.76 2.62 11.91
C PRO A 49 -4.99 3.74 12.95
N GLU A 50 -5.34 3.39 14.18
CA GLU A 50 -5.70 4.30 15.27
C GLU A 50 -4.49 4.77 16.10
N PHE A 51 -3.40 3.99 16.19
CA PHE A 51 -2.20 4.39 16.96
C PHE A 51 -1.18 5.19 16.14
N GLU A 52 -1.01 4.90 14.85
CA GLU A 52 -0.01 5.59 14.02
C GLU A 52 -0.44 7.00 13.56
N ARG A 53 -1.74 7.33 13.69
CA ARG A 53 -2.30 8.66 13.36
C ARG A 53 -2.39 9.60 14.55
N MET A 54 -1.82 9.26 15.71
CA MET A 54 -1.69 10.24 16.78
C MET A 54 -0.69 11.32 16.35
N PRO A 55 -1.09 12.60 16.21
CA PRO A 55 -0.12 13.66 15.99
C PRO A 55 0.83 13.67 17.19
N VAL A 56 2.13 13.52 16.92
CA VAL A 56 3.17 13.70 17.94
C VAL A 56 2.97 15.10 18.52
N LYS A 57 2.47 15.18 19.77
CA LYS A 57 2.37 16.45 20.49
C LYS A 57 3.78 16.91 20.83
N VAL A 58 4.39 17.67 19.94
CA VAL A 58 5.66 18.34 20.23
C VAL A 58 5.36 19.49 21.19
N SER A 59 5.67 19.30 22.47
CA SER A 59 5.70 20.38 23.45
C SER A 59 7.07 21.03 23.36
N PHE A 60 7.11 22.29 22.92
CA PHE A 60 8.28 23.14 23.12
C PHE A 60 8.14 23.77 24.51
N SER A 61 9.08 23.45 25.40
CA SER A 61 9.29 24.12 26.68
C SER A 61 10.25 25.28 26.53
#